data_AF-A6KUE6-F1
#
_entry.id   AF-A6KUE6-F1
#
_cell.length_a   1.000
_cell.length_b   1.000
_cell.length_c   1.000
_cell.angle_alpha   90.00
_cell.angle_beta   90.00
_cell.angle_gamma   90.00
#
_symmetry.space_group_name_H-M   'P 1'
#
loop_
_entity.id
_entity.type
_entity.pdbx_description
1 polymer ?
#
loop_
_entity_poly.entity_id
_entity_poly.type
_entity_poly.pdbx_seq_one_letter_code
_entity_poly.pdbx_strand_id
1 'polypeptide(L)'
;MSPQVCSILSFAAYGMGFAGASVHTGCMLRLTFCNANLINHYLCDILPLLQLSCTSTYVNEVVVLVVVGINITVPSCTILISYVFILANILNIKSTQGRSKAFS
;
A
#
# COMPACT_ATOMS: atom_id res chain seq x y z
N MET A 1 -12.13 -17.94 6.65
CA MET A 1 -10.95 -17.51 7.44
C MET A 1 -11.20 -17.84 8.89
N SER A 2 -10.20 -18.33 9.63
CA SER A 2 -10.33 -18.45 11.08
C SER A 2 -10.18 -17.07 11.73
N PRO A 3 -10.79 -16.82 12.91
CA PRO A 3 -10.64 -15.56 13.63
C PRO A 3 -9.19 -15.18 13.91
N GLN A 4 -8.33 -16.19 14.16
CA GLN A 4 -6.90 -16.01 14.37
C GLN A 4 -6.20 -15.46 13.13
N VAL A 5 -6.46 -16.02 11.95
CA VAL A 5 -5.88 -15.54 10.68
C VAL A 5 -6.35 -14.12 10.37
N CYS A 6 -7.63 -13.83 10.63
CA CYS A 6 -8.17 -12.47 10.48
C CYS A 6 -7.46 -11.47 11.40
N SER A 7 -7.29 -11.81 12.68
CA SER A 7 -6.61 -10.96 13.66
C SER A 7 -5.14 -10.70 13.29
N ILE A 8 -4.42 -11.74 12.86
CA ILE A 8 -3.02 -11.61 12.41
C ILE A 8 -2.92 -10.69 11.20
N LEU A 9 -3.80 -10.88 10.20
CA LEU A 9 -3.79 -10.05 8.99
C LEU A 9 -4.09 -8.58 9.31
N SER A 10 -5.08 -8.32 10.18
CA SER A 10 -5.39 -6.97 10.64
C SER A 10 -4.22 -6.34 11.36
N PHE A 11 -3.59 -7.04 12.31
CA PHE A 11 -2.43 -6.51 13.03
C PHE A 11 -1.25 -6.24 12.11
N ALA A 12 -0.98 -7.14 11.15
CA ALA A 12 0.06 -6.93 10.15
C ALA A 12 -0.21 -5.71 9.26
N ALA A 13 -1.47 -5.51 8.83
CA ALA A 13 -1.85 -4.35 8.04
C ALA A 13 -1.66 -3.03 8.81
N TYR A 14 -2.13 -2.97 10.06
CA TYR A 14 -1.90 -1.81 10.93
C TYR A 14 -0.42 -1.57 11.21
N GLY A 15 0.34 -2.63 11.49
CA GLY A 15 1.78 -2.55 11.73
C GLY A 15 2.55 -2.02 10.52
N MET A 16 2.25 -2.52 9.32
CA MET A 16 2.86 -2.03 8.07
C MET A 16 2.52 -0.56 7.82
N GLY A 17 1.26 -0.16 8.02
CA GLY A 17 0.85 1.25 7.88
C GLY A 17 1.57 2.16 8.86
N PHE A 18 1.66 1.75 10.13
CA PHE A 18 2.36 2.50 11.17
C PHE A 18 3.85 2.62 10.90
N ALA A 19 4.50 1.53 10.48
CA ALA A 19 5.92 1.53 10.14
C ALA A 19 6.19 2.46 8.93
N GLY A 20 5.38 2.36 7.88
CA GLY A 20 5.47 3.23 6.70
C GLY A 20 5.32 4.71 7.06
N ALA A 21 4.29 5.06 7.86
CA ALA A 21 4.07 6.42 8.33
C ALA A 21 5.22 6.94 9.21
N SER A 22 5.77 6.09 10.09
CA SER A 22 6.89 6.44 10.97
C SER A 22 8.17 6.70 10.17
N VAL A 23 8.49 5.85 9.20
CA VAL A 23 9.65 6.05 8.30
C VAL A 23 9.48 7.33 7.51
N HIS A 24 8.30 7.53 6.91
CA HIS A 24 8.01 8.72 6.12
C HIS A 24 8.12 10.01 6.95
N THR A 25 7.55 10.02 8.15
CA THR A 25 7.63 11.15 9.09
C THR A 25 9.06 11.40 9.54
N GLY A 26 9.80 10.34 9.89
CA GLY A 26 11.21 10.44 10.29
C GLY A 26 12.12 10.98 9.18
N CYS A 27 11.89 10.60 7.92
CA CYS A 27 12.62 11.12 6.78
C CYS A 27 12.28 12.59 6.48
N MET A 28 11.02 12.99 6.66
CA MET A 28 10.57 14.39 6.53
C MET A 28 11.17 15.29 7.61
N LEU A 29 11.26 14.82 8.85
CA LEU A 29 11.88 15.57 9.96
C LEU A 29 13.37 15.87 9.75
N ARG A 30 14.06 15.14 8.87
CA ARG A 30 15.46 15.41 8.51
C ARG A 30 15.63 16.49 7.45
N LEU A 31 14.56 16.90 6.77
CA LEU A 31 14.62 17.91 5.72
C LEU A 31 14.62 19.32 6.33
N THR A 32 15.44 20.19 5.75
CA THR A 32 15.38 21.64 6.02
C THR A 32 14.74 22.33 4.82
N PHE A 33 13.72 23.14 5.04
CA PHE A 33 12.98 23.85 3.98
C PHE A 33 13.50 25.28 3.81
N CYS A 34 13.73 25.71 2.56
CA CYS A 34 14.34 27.02 2.28
C CYS A 34 13.37 28.20 2.47
N ASN A 35 12.05 27.97 2.40
CA ASN A 35 11.03 29.01 2.49
C ASN A 35 9.87 28.54 3.37
N ALA A 36 9.93 28.87 4.67
CA ALA A 36 8.96 28.42 5.68
C ALA A 36 7.58 29.10 5.56
N ASN A 37 7.43 30.17 4.78
CA ASN A 37 6.25 31.05 4.83
C ASN A 37 5.11 30.71 3.84
N LEU A 38 5.20 29.58 3.12
CA LEU A 38 4.24 29.19 2.06
C LEU A 38 3.60 27.80 2.29
N ILE A 39 3.72 27.25 3.50
CA ILE A 39 3.30 25.88 3.84
C ILE A 39 1.91 25.91 4.50
N ASN A 40 0.86 26.26 3.76
CA ASN A 40 -0.53 26.14 4.26
C ASN A 40 -1.37 25.11 3.47
N HIS A 41 -0.84 24.55 2.36
CA HIS A 41 -1.62 23.63 1.51
C HIS A 41 -0.84 22.42 0.95
N TYR A 42 0.49 22.48 0.90
CA TYR A 42 1.31 21.41 0.31
C TYR A 42 1.48 20.16 1.18
N LEU A 43 1.07 20.18 2.45
CA LEU A 43 1.19 19.03 3.36
C LEU A 43 0.34 17.83 2.95
N CYS A 44 -0.68 18.02 2.10
CA CYS A 44 -1.44 16.91 1.53
C CYS A 44 -0.63 16.11 0.50
N ASP A 45 0.35 16.72 -0.18
CA ASP A 45 1.13 16.09 -1.24
C ASP A 45 2.63 16.13 -0.92
N ILE A 46 3.19 14.94 -0.66
CA ILE A 46 4.56 14.74 -0.22
C ILE A 46 5.60 15.12 -1.30
N LEU A 47 5.33 14.79 -2.56
CA LEU A 47 6.22 15.01 -3.70
C LEU A 47 6.54 16.50 -3.96
N PRO A 48 5.55 17.41 -4.03
CA PRO A 48 5.85 18.84 -4.17
C PRO A 48 6.55 19.42 -2.94
N LEU A 49 6.30 18.88 -1.74
CA LEU A 49 6.99 19.27 -0.51
C LEU A 49 8.51 19.02 -0.58
N LEU A 50 8.91 17.89 -1.19
CA LEU A 50 10.31 17.52 -1.39
C LEU A 50 11.06 18.50 -2.30
N GLN A 51 10.39 19.16 -3.24
CA GLN A 51 11.04 20.12 -4.14
C GLN A 51 11.41 21.44 -3.46
N LEU A 52 10.86 21.74 -2.28
CA LEU A 52 11.13 22.98 -1.54
C LEU A 52 12.27 22.84 -0.51
N SER A 53 12.88 21.65 -0.36
CA SER A 53 13.95 21.47 0.61
C SER A 53 15.27 22.10 0.11
N CYS A 54 16.10 22.54 1.05
CA CYS A 54 17.49 22.92 0.78
C CYS A 54 18.45 21.72 0.80
N THR A 55 17.95 20.52 1.11
CA THR A 55 18.75 19.34 1.48
C THR A 55 18.33 18.16 0.63
N SER A 56 19.28 17.35 0.16
CA SER A 56 18.98 16.27 -0.79
C SER A 56 17.76 15.42 -0.36
N THR A 57 16.77 15.33 -1.26
CA THR A 57 15.49 14.64 -1.05
C THR A 57 15.47 13.22 -1.59
N TYR A 58 16.57 12.78 -2.20
CA TYR A 58 16.69 11.48 -2.86
C TYR A 58 16.21 10.31 -1.99
N VAL A 59 16.61 10.27 -0.73
CA VAL A 59 16.21 9.19 0.20
C VAL A 59 14.70 9.20 0.44
N ASN A 60 14.10 10.38 0.61
CA ASN A 60 12.66 10.51 0.82
C ASN A 60 11.87 10.10 -0.43
N GLU A 61 12.32 10.50 -1.63
CA GLU A 61 11.69 10.13 -2.89
C GLU A 61 11.73 8.61 -3.11
N VAL A 62 12.88 7.98 -2.87
CA VAL A 62 13.02 6.51 -2.94
C VAL A 62 12.12 5.82 -1.92
N VAL A 63 12.04 6.32 -0.68
CA VAL A 63 11.14 5.79 0.36
C VAL A 63 9.68 5.87 -0.09
N VAL A 64 9.24 7.01 -0.63
CA VAL A 64 7.88 7.19 -1.14
C VAL A 64 7.59 6.18 -2.26
N LEU A 65 8.48 6.05 -3.24
CA LEU A 65 8.31 5.12 -4.36
C LEU A 65 8.22 3.67 -3.89
N VAL A 66 9.07 3.27 -2.94
CA VAL A 66 9.05 1.90 -2.37
C VAL A 66 7.76 1.65 -1.61
N VAL A 67 7.35 2.58 -0.74
CA VAL A 67 6.12 2.43 0.06
C VAL A 67 4.89 2.35 -0.84
N VAL A 68 4.76 3.27 -1.81
CA VAL A 68 3.65 3.25 -2.77
C VAL A 68 3.68 1.98 -3.61
N GLY A 69 4.86 1.58 -4.10
CA GLY A 69 5.04 0.36 -4.88
C GLY A 69 4.60 -0.89 -4.13
N ILE A 70 4.99 -1.05 -2.86
CA ILE A 70 4.58 -2.17 -2.01
C ILE A 70 3.06 -2.15 -1.77
N ASN A 71 2.51 -0.98 -1.41
CA ASN A 71 1.08 -0.84 -1.12
C ASN A 71 0.17 -1.12 -2.32
N ILE A 72 0.66 -0.93 -3.55
CA ILE A 72 -0.09 -1.29 -4.76
C ILE A 72 0.17 -2.75 -5.13
N THR A 73 1.45 -3.14 -5.24
CA THR A 73 1.83 -4.44 -5.79
C THR A 73 1.36 -5.60 -4.92
N VAL A 74 1.55 -5.51 -3.60
CA VAL A 74 1.21 -6.63 -2.69
C VAL A 74 -0.30 -6.92 -2.70
N PRO A 75 -1.20 -5.94 -2.52
CA PRO A 75 -2.64 -6.18 -2.64
C PRO A 75 -3.05 -6.62 -4.04
N SER A 76 -2.52 -6.00 -5.10
CA SER A 76 -2.84 -6.40 -6.48
C SER A 76 -2.47 -7.85 -6.76
N CYS A 77 -1.26 -8.29 -6.39
CA CYS A 77 -0.84 -9.68 -6.54
C CYS A 77 -1.71 -10.63 -5.70
N THR A 78 -2.02 -10.25 -4.46
CA THR A 78 -2.87 -11.07 -3.57
C THR A 78 -4.27 -11.26 -4.17
N ILE A 79 -4.87 -10.19 -4.70
CA ILE A 79 -6.16 -10.23 -5.39
C ILE A 79 -6.05 -11.14 -6.61
N LEU A 80 -5.09 -10.92 -7.50
CA LEU A 80 -4.93 -11.76 -8.70
C LEU A 80 -4.81 -13.25 -8.37
N ILE A 81 -3.96 -13.59 -7.39
CA ILE A 81 -3.77 -14.98 -6.96
C ILE A 81 -5.08 -15.57 -6.42
N SER A 82 -5.80 -14.83 -5.55
CA SER A 82 -7.07 -15.30 -5.01
C SER A 82 -8.12 -15.56 -6.10
N TYR A 83 -8.23 -14.70 -7.10
CA TYR A 83 -9.13 -14.88 -8.23
C TYR A 83 -8.72 -16.07 -9.11
N VAL A 84 -7.43 -16.28 -9.35
CA VAL A 84 -6.94 -17.47 -10.06
C VAL A 84 -7.35 -18.75 -9.32
N PHE A 85 -7.20 -18.79 -7.99
CA PHE A 85 -7.64 -19.93 -7.19
C PHE A 85 -9.16 -20.13 -7.21
N ILE A 86 -9.95 -19.05 -7.15
CA ILE A 86 -11.41 -19.11 -7.26
C ILE A 86 -11.80 -19.70 -8.61
N LEU A 87 -11.24 -19.18 -9.71
CA LEU A 87 -11.50 -19.69 -11.06
C LEU A 87 -11.08 -21.16 -11.20
N ALA A 88 -9.91 -21.53 -10.71
CA ALA A 88 -9.45 -22.91 -10.73
C ALA A 88 -10.42 -23.84 -9.97
N ASN A 89 -10.92 -23.42 -8.80
CA ASN A 89 -11.91 -24.18 -8.04
C ASN A 89 -13.23 -24.31 -8.80
N ILE A 90 -13.73 -23.23 -9.40
CA ILE A 90 -14.96 -23.28 -10.21
C ILE A 90 -14.79 -24.22 -11.41
N LEU A 91 -13.64 -24.18 -12.07
CA LEU A 91 -13.34 -25.05 -13.22
C LEU A 91 -13.22 -26.54 -12.82
N ASN A 92 -12.91 -26.84 -11.56
CA ASN A 92 -12.87 -28.21 -11.01
C ASN A 92 -14.26 -28.76 -10.64
N ILE A 93 -15.32 -27.93 -10.64
CA ILE A 93 -16.67 -28.42 -10.39
C ILE A 93 -17.11 -29.33 -11.56
N LYS A 94 -17.43 -30.59 -11.24
CA LYS A 94 -17.83 -31.62 -12.23
C LYS A 94 -19.24 -31.45 -12.78
N SER A 95 -20.13 -30.77 -12.05
CA SER A 95 -21.51 -30.53 -12.49
C SER A 95 -21.62 -29.24 -13.29
N THR A 96 -22.18 -29.33 -14.51
CA THR A 96 -22.48 -28.18 -15.36
C THR A 96 -23.44 -27.19 -14.70
N GLN A 97 -24.41 -27.69 -13.93
CA GLN A 97 -25.34 -26.87 -13.14
C GLN A 97 -24.62 -26.16 -11.98
N GLY A 98 -23.65 -26.83 -11.34
CA GLY A 98 -22.81 -26.23 -10.29
C GLY A 98 -21.88 -25.13 -10.81
N ARG A 99 -21.33 -25.29 -12.03
CA ARG A 99 -20.53 -24.24 -12.71
C ARG A 99 -21.39 -23.05 -13.12
N SER A 100 -22.54 -23.28 -13.75
CA SER A 100 -23.44 -22.20 -14.19
C SER A 100 -23.94 -21.33 -13.04
N LYS A 101 -24.11 -21.91 -11.84
CA LYS A 101 -24.51 -21.17 -10.63
C LYS A 101 -23.37 -20.32 -10.03
N ALA A 102 -22.11 -20.69 -10.25
CA ALA A 102 -20.95 -19.94 -9.75
C ALA A 102 -20.54 -18.77 -10.66
N PHE A 103 -20.96 -18.79 -11.93
CA PHE A 103 -20.73 -17.72 -12.92
C PHE A 103 -21.97 -16.83 -13.18
N SER A 104 -23.11 -17.14 -12.56
CA SER A 104 -24.32 -16.31 -12.56
C SER A 104 -24.31 -15.33 -11.40
#